data_AF-A0A8C6SRI9-F1
#
_entry.id   AF-A0A8C6SRI9-F1
#
_cell.length_a   1.000
_cell.length_b   1.000
_cell.length_c   1.000
_cell.angle_alpha   90.00
_cell.angle_beta   90.00
_cell.angle_gamma   90.00
#
_symmetry.space_group_name_H-M   'P 1'
#
loop_
_entity.id
_entity.type
_entity.pdbx_description
1 polymer ?
#
loop_
_entity_poly.entity_id
_entity_poly.type
_entity_poly.pdbx_seq_one_letter_code
_entity_poly.pdbx_strand_id
1 'polypeptide(L)'
;MDNITNKNLFDMLQKMSVDMEDLKTIKKTMTSVEEKLSGLVNRITEVEERVSGIEDTLAKQKENPAVSKEEWRTLRDKLALMEDRSRRNNLRFVGFDEGSEQRDAAGFLNRFITTAVTDVDFGNIKSWVAFGVRHMMAI
;
A
#
# COMPACT_ATOMS: atom_id res chain seq x y z
N MET A 1 -79.04 38.55 -34.67
CA MET A 1 -77.72 38.18 -34.14
C MET A 1 -77.80 38.46 -32.67
N ASP A 2 -77.92 37.39 -31.90
CA ASP A 2 -78.68 37.41 -30.65
C ASP A 2 -77.71 37.48 -29.46
N ASN A 3 -78.19 37.98 -28.32
CA ASN A 3 -77.41 38.18 -27.09
C ASN A 3 -76.61 36.90 -26.68
N ILE A 4 -77.14 35.72 -27.02
CA ILE A 4 -76.53 34.41 -26.80
C ILE A 4 -75.20 34.25 -27.53
N THR A 5 -75.12 34.66 -28.81
CA THR A 5 -73.89 34.58 -29.60
C THR A 5 -72.78 35.49 -29.05
N ASN A 6 -73.13 36.68 -28.54
CA ASN A 6 -72.16 37.58 -27.92
C ASN A 6 -71.64 37.04 -26.58
N LYS A 7 -72.52 36.42 -25.78
CA LYS A 7 -72.12 35.75 -24.54
C LYS A 7 -71.13 34.60 -24.80
N ASN A 8 -71.42 33.74 -25.78
CA ASN A 8 -70.53 32.63 -26.13
C ASN A 8 -69.16 33.12 -26.62
N LEU A 9 -69.11 34.21 -27.39
CA LEU A 9 -67.86 34.86 -27.81
C LEU A 9 -67.06 35.39 -26.62
N PHE A 10 -67.72 36.03 -25.66
CA PHE A 10 -67.07 36.52 -24.45
C PHE A 10 -66.49 35.38 -23.60
N ASP A 11 -67.25 34.29 -23.42
CA ASP A 11 -66.79 33.12 -22.66
C ASP A 11 -65.57 32.44 -23.34
N MET A 12 -65.54 32.40 -24.67
CA MET A 12 -64.37 31.93 -25.42
C MET A 12 -63.15 32.84 -25.23
N LEU A 13 -63.33 34.16 -25.29
CA LEU A 13 -62.24 35.12 -25.07
C LEU A 13 -61.67 35.04 -23.66
N GLN A 14 -62.51 34.84 -22.65
CA GLN A 14 -62.09 34.60 -21.28
C GLN A 14 -61.26 33.31 -21.16
N LYS A 15 -61.73 32.19 -21.73
CA LYS A 15 -60.96 30.94 -21.74
C LYS A 15 -59.62 31.09 -22.44
N MET A 16 -59.59 31.76 -23.60
CA MET A 16 -58.34 32.04 -24.32
C MET A 16 -57.36 32.88 -23.49
N SER A 17 -57.86 33.84 -22.71
CA SER A 17 -57.01 34.62 -21.80
C SER A 17 -56.38 33.74 -20.73
N VAL A 18 -57.14 32.82 -20.14
CA VAL A 18 -56.64 31.87 -19.13
C VAL A 18 -55.62 30.91 -19.74
N ASP A 19 -55.93 30.30 -20.89
CA ASP A 19 -55.02 29.40 -21.60
C ASP A 19 -53.70 30.10 -21.98
N MET A 20 -53.76 31.39 -22.33
CA MET A 20 -52.58 32.21 -22.61
C MET A 20 -51.71 32.42 -21.35
N GLU A 21 -52.31 32.57 -20.18
CA GLU A 21 -51.60 32.65 -18.90
C GLU A 21 -50.93 31.31 -18.56
N ASP A 22 -51.65 30.19 -18.75
CA ASP A 22 -51.14 28.84 -18.53
C ASP A 22 -49.97 28.52 -19.47
N LEU A 23 -50.06 28.90 -20.75
CA LEU A 23 -48.95 28.76 -21.69
C LEU A 23 -47.69 29.53 -21.26
N LYS A 24 -47.85 30.74 -20.68
CA LYS A 24 -46.70 31.49 -20.14
C LYS A 24 -46.07 30.76 -18.95
N THR A 25 -46.88 30.21 -18.04
CA THR A 25 -46.35 29.48 -16.89
C THR A 25 -45.63 28.21 -17.31
N ILE A 26 -46.21 27.44 -18.25
CA ILE A 26 -45.57 26.27 -18.84
C ILE A 26 -44.23 26.65 -19.45
N LYS A 27 -44.17 27.71 -20.28
CA LYS A 27 -42.92 28.19 -20.88
C LYS A 27 -41.86 28.51 -19.82
N LYS A 28 -42.23 29.17 -18.73
CA LYS A 28 -41.33 29.47 -17.61
C LYS A 28 -40.85 28.21 -16.89
N THR A 29 -41.72 27.22 -16.69
CA THR A 29 -41.30 25.94 -16.10
C THR A 29 -40.37 25.18 -17.02
N MET A 30 -40.60 25.21 -18.32
CA MET A 30 -39.77 24.55 -19.32
C MET A 30 -38.37 25.15 -19.36
N THR A 31 -38.24 26.49 -19.36
CA THR A 31 -36.92 27.13 -19.28
C THR A 31 -36.18 26.78 -17.99
N SER A 32 -36.90 26.69 -16.85
CA SER A 32 -36.29 26.27 -15.58
C SER A 32 -35.81 24.81 -15.61
N VAL A 33 -36.53 23.93 -16.31
CA VAL A 33 -36.12 22.54 -16.50
C VAL A 33 -34.89 22.44 -17.41
N GLU A 34 -34.84 23.22 -18.49
CA GLU A 34 -33.68 23.30 -19.39
C GLU A 34 -32.42 23.77 -18.65
N GLU A 35 -32.54 24.80 -17.80
CA GLU A 35 -31.44 25.27 -16.95
C GLU A 35 -30.94 24.18 -15.99
N LYS A 36 -31.86 23.47 -15.33
CA LYS A 36 -31.51 22.37 -14.42
C LYS A 36 -30.85 21.21 -15.17
N LEU A 37 -31.34 20.87 -16.36
CA LEU A 37 -30.74 19.84 -17.21
C LEU A 37 -29.33 20.22 -17.64
N SER A 38 -29.11 21.48 -18.06
CA SER A 38 -27.77 21.98 -18.37
C SER A 38 -26.83 21.88 -17.17
N GLY A 39 -27.31 22.25 -15.97
CA GLY A 39 -26.55 22.08 -14.73
C GLY A 39 -26.22 20.62 -14.41
N LEU A 40 -27.12 19.68 -14.68
CA LEU A 40 -26.87 18.26 -14.50
C LEU A 40 -25.84 17.72 -15.50
N VAL A 41 -25.91 18.14 -16.76
CA VAL A 41 -24.93 17.76 -17.80
C VAL A 41 -23.53 18.18 -17.37
N ASN A 42 -23.35 19.43 -16.94
CA ASN A 42 -22.04 19.91 -16.48
C ASN A 42 -21.49 19.10 -15.30
N ARG A 43 -22.35 18.81 -14.30
CA ARG A 43 -21.97 17.99 -13.15
C ARG A 43 -21.61 16.55 -13.53
N ILE A 44 -22.29 15.98 -14.52
CA ILE A 44 -21.96 14.64 -15.02
C ILE A 44 -20.59 14.66 -15.71
N THR A 45 -20.32 15.66 -16.55
CA THR A 45 -19.02 15.81 -17.20
C THR A 45 -17.88 15.95 -16.19
N GLU A 46 -18.04 16.76 -15.14
CA GLU A 46 -17.05 16.87 -14.06
C GLU A 46 -16.82 15.53 -13.33
N VAL A 47 -17.87 14.75 -13.11
CA VAL A 47 -17.76 13.42 -12.49
C VAL A 47 -17.03 12.45 -13.43
N GLU A 48 -17.35 12.45 -14.72
CA GLU A 48 -16.69 11.62 -15.72
C GLU A 48 -15.19 11.91 -15.80
N GLU A 49 -14.79 13.19 -15.82
CA GLU A 49 -13.38 13.59 -15.79
C GLU A 49 -12.67 13.13 -14.52
N ARG A 50 -13.32 13.27 -13.36
CA ARG A 50 -12.77 12.79 -12.08
C ARG A 50 -12.64 11.27 -12.05
N VAL A 51 -13.61 10.54 -12.59
CA VAL A 51 -13.58 9.08 -12.68
C VAL A 51 -12.44 8.63 -13.59
N SER A 52 -12.30 9.25 -14.77
CA SER A 52 -11.19 8.98 -15.69
C SER A 52 -9.82 9.20 -15.01
N GLY A 53 -9.66 10.31 -14.27
CA GLY A 53 -8.44 10.55 -13.50
C GLY A 53 -8.18 9.49 -12.42
N ILE A 54 -9.23 9.03 -11.72
CA ILE A 54 -9.11 7.95 -10.73
C ILE A 54 -8.70 6.64 -11.41
N GLU A 55 -9.32 6.31 -12.55
CA GLU A 55 -9.00 5.10 -13.32
C GLU A 55 -7.54 5.09 -13.78
N ASP A 56 -7.03 6.22 -14.27
CA ASP A 56 -5.62 6.39 -14.65
C ASP A 56 -4.68 6.20 -13.46
N THR A 57 -5.01 6.77 -12.30
CA THR A 57 -4.19 6.58 -11.08
C THR A 57 -4.21 5.14 -10.58
N LEU A 58 -5.36 4.48 -10.67
CA LEU A 58 -5.52 3.07 -10.30
C LEU A 58 -4.74 2.16 -11.25
N ALA A 59 -4.74 2.45 -12.56
CA ALA A 59 -3.94 1.72 -13.54
C ALA A 59 -2.44 1.81 -13.22
N LYS A 60 -1.94 3.02 -12.91
CA LYS A 60 -0.55 3.24 -12.49
C LYS A 60 -0.19 2.51 -11.19
N GLN A 61 -1.11 2.51 -10.21
CA GLN A 61 -0.90 1.78 -8.95
C GLN A 61 -0.92 0.26 -9.14
N LYS A 62 -1.71 -0.27 -10.08
CA LYS A 62 -1.72 -1.70 -10.42
C LYS A 62 -0.46 -2.13 -11.16
N GLU A 63 0.11 -1.27 -12.00
CA GLU A 63 1.37 -1.53 -12.71
C GLU A 63 2.56 -1.53 -11.74
N ASN A 64 2.57 -0.62 -10.78
CA ASN A 64 3.61 -0.54 -9.74
C ASN A 64 3.00 -0.71 -8.35
N PRO A 65 2.59 -1.94 -7.99
CA PRO A 65 2.04 -2.19 -6.66
C PRO A 65 3.12 -1.91 -5.62
N ALA A 66 2.72 -1.32 -4.50
CA ALA A 66 3.61 -1.19 -3.36
C ALA A 66 4.12 -2.59 -2.95
N VAL A 67 5.43 -2.69 -2.71
CA VAL A 67 6.07 -3.94 -2.26
C VAL A 67 5.26 -4.55 -1.13
N SER A 68 4.82 -5.80 -1.31
CA SER A 68 3.92 -6.44 -0.35
C SER A 68 4.61 -6.60 1.01
N LYS A 69 3.82 -6.68 2.08
CA LYS A 69 4.36 -6.93 3.43
C LYS A 69 5.16 -8.24 3.47
N GLU A 70 4.75 -9.23 2.69
CA GLU A 70 5.42 -10.51 2.54
C GLU A 70 6.76 -10.36 1.81
N GLU A 71 6.82 -9.61 0.71
CA GLU A 71 8.05 -9.32 -0.01
C GLU A 71 9.05 -8.58 0.89
N TRP A 72 8.59 -7.56 1.61
CA TRP A 72 9.40 -6.87 2.62
C TRP A 72 9.96 -7.80 3.68
N ARG A 73 9.15 -8.73 4.20
CA ARG A 73 9.62 -9.76 5.14
C ARG A 73 10.71 -10.62 4.51
N THR A 74 10.49 -11.13 3.30
CA THR A 74 11.50 -11.97 2.63
C THR A 74 12.80 -11.22 2.36
N LEU A 75 12.74 -9.94 1.97
CA LEU A 75 13.92 -9.10 1.77
C LEU A 75 14.66 -8.87 3.10
N ARG A 76 13.92 -8.62 4.17
CA ARG A 76 14.49 -8.44 5.51
C ARG A 76 15.18 -9.71 6.00
N ASP A 77 14.57 -10.87 5.81
CA ASP A 77 15.14 -12.16 6.22
C ASP A 77 16.41 -12.48 5.41
N LYS A 78 16.41 -12.19 4.11
CA LYS A 78 17.61 -12.30 3.27
C LYS A 78 18.74 -11.40 3.76
N LEU A 79 18.42 -10.17 4.15
CA LEU A 79 19.40 -9.20 4.65
C LEU A 79 19.99 -9.66 5.99
N ALA A 80 19.16 -10.13 6.92
CA ALA A 80 19.61 -10.71 8.19
C ALA A 80 20.52 -11.92 7.95
N LEU A 81 20.13 -12.84 7.07
CA LEU A 81 20.96 -14.00 6.71
C LEU A 81 22.32 -13.59 6.10
N MET A 82 22.34 -12.55 5.27
CA MET A 82 23.58 -12.02 4.69
C MET A 82 24.49 -11.41 5.77
N GLU A 83 23.93 -10.66 6.71
CA GLU A 83 24.67 -10.11 7.86
C GLU A 83 25.26 -11.24 8.73
N ASP A 84 24.45 -12.23 9.07
CA ASP A 84 24.87 -13.40 9.85
C ASP A 84 25.94 -14.21 9.12
N ARG A 85 25.79 -14.43 7.81
CA ARG A 85 26.80 -15.12 7.00
C ARG A 85 28.10 -14.33 6.93
N SER A 86 28.03 -13.00 6.82
CA SER A 86 29.19 -12.13 6.79
C SER A 86 29.94 -12.11 8.12
N ARG A 87 29.22 -12.25 9.25
CA ARG A 87 29.80 -12.24 10.60
C ARG A 87 30.03 -13.64 11.19
N ARG A 88 29.73 -14.71 10.44
CA ARG A 88 29.77 -16.10 10.93
C ARG A 88 31.08 -16.50 11.60
N ASN A 89 32.20 -16.00 11.08
CA ASN A 89 33.54 -16.33 11.60
C ASN A 89 34.09 -15.25 12.54
N ASN A 90 33.31 -14.21 12.83
CA ASN A 90 33.74 -13.13 13.70
C ASN A 90 33.49 -13.54 15.15
N LEU A 91 34.56 -13.59 15.94
CA LEU A 91 34.49 -13.73 17.38
C LEU A 91 34.56 -12.34 18.01
N ARG A 92 33.70 -12.10 19.00
CA ARG A 92 33.73 -10.86 19.79
C ARG A 92 34.24 -11.18 21.18
N PHE A 93 35.44 -10.71 21.49
CA PHE A 93 36.00 -10.78 22.83
C PHE A 93 35.59 -9.53 23.62
N VAL A 94 35.09 -9.71 24.84
CA VAL A 94 34.57 -8.64 25.71
C VAL A 94 35.21 -8.81 27.08
N GLY A 95 35.54 -7.70 27.75
CA GLY A 95 36.11 -7.70 29.11
C GLY A 95 37.64 -7.55 29.16
N PHE A 96 38.29 -7.12 28.08
CA PHE A 96 39.67 -6.69 28.13
C PHE A 96 39.76 -5.22 28.53
N ASP A 97 40.73 -4.90 29.38
CA ASP A 97 41.08 -3.51 29.68
C ASP A 97 41.75 -2.87 28.46
N GLU A 98 41.44 -1.61 28.20
CA GLU A 98 42.00 -0.87 27.06
C GLU A 98 43.54 -0.82 27.14
N GLY A 99 44.21 -1.27 26.09
CA GLY A 99 45.68 -1.27 25.99
C GLY A 99 46.37 -2.56 26.45
N SER A 100 45.65 -3.60 26.86
CA SER A 100 46.22 -4.92 27.19
C SER A 100 47.00 -5.57 26.04
N GLU A 101 46.68 -5.18 24.81
CA GLU A 101 47.30 -5.65 23.56
C GLU A 101 48.70 -5.04 23.29
N GLN A 102 49.03 -3.92 23.96
CA GLN A 102 50.26 -3.15 23.73
C GLN A 102 50.47 -2.81 22.24
N ARG A 103 51.56 -3.28 21.61
CA ARG A 103 51.87 -3.01 20.19
C ARG A 103 51.41 -4.11 19.23
N ASP A 104 50.95 -5.26 19.73
CA ASP A 104 50.60 -6.42 18.90
C ASP A 104 49.36 -7.15 19.44
N ALA A 105 48.21 -6.77 18.89
CA ALA A 105 46.92 -7.37 19.18
C ALA A 105 46.84 -8.85 18.74
N ALA A 106 47.46 -9.21 17.61
CA ALA A 106 47.41 -10.58 17.09
C ALA A 106 48.22 -11.53 17.98
N GLY A 107 49.41 -11.12 18.42
CA GLY A 107 50.23 -11.88 19.35
C GLY A 107 49.61 -11.99 20.75
N PHE A 108 48.94 -10.94 21.23
CA PHE A 108 48.17 -10.98 22.47
C PHE A 108 47.04 -12.01 22.39
N LEU A 109 46.20 -11.94 21.35
CA LEU A 109 45.09 -12.88 21.16
C LEU A 109 45.59 -14.31 20.98
N ASN A 110 46.69 -14.55 20.26
CA ASN A 110 47.22 -15.90 20.08
C ASN A 110 47.66 -16.53 21.41
N ARG A 111 48.34 -15.77 22.27
CA ARG A 111 48.71 -16.25 23.62
C ARG A 111 47.47 -16.51 24.47
N PHE A 112 46.54 -15.56 24.48
CA PHE A 112 45.31 -15.67 25.26
C PHE A 112 44.47 -16.88 24.83
N ILE A 113 44.24 -17.06 23.53
CA ILE A 113 43.50 -18.22 22.99
C ILE A 113 44.25 -19.51 23.31
N THR A 114 45.57 -19.55 23.17
CA THR A 114 46.35 -20.76 23.49
C THR A 114 46.16 -21.14 24.95
N THR A 115 46.32 -20.20 25.89
CA THR A 115 46.10 -20.44 27.32
C THR A 115 44.66 -20.84 27.62
N ALA A 116 43.68 -20.11 27.07
CA ALA A 116 42.27 -20.37 27.31
C ALA A 116 41.82 -21.73 26.75
N VAL A 117 42.27 -22.12 25.55
CA VAL A 117 41.95 -23.40 24.92
C VAL A 117 42.67 -24.56 25.61
N THR A 118 43.88 -24.36 26.12
CA THR A 118 44.58 -25.41 26.88
C THR A 118 43.96 -25.69 28.25
N ASP A 119 43.32 -24.69 28.86
CA ASP A 119 42.61 -24.84 30.14
C ASP A 119 41.17 -25.35 29.96
N VAL A 120 40.67 -25.45 28.73
CA VAL A 120 39.38 -26.05 28.41
C VAL A 120 39.55 -27.55 28.20
N ASP A 121 39.04 -28.36 29.12
CA ASP A 121 38.83 -29.79 28.90
C ASP A 121 37.72 -29.97 27.87
N PHE A 122 38.10 -30.06 26.59
CA PHE A 122 37.20 -30.49 25.52
C PHE A 122 36.93 -31.99 25.71
N GLY A 123 36.09 -32.32 26.69
CA GLY A 123 35.75 -33.67 27.11
C GLY A 123 35.80 -34.67 25.96
N ASN A 124 36.88 -35.45 25.94
CA ASN A 124 37.19 -36.56 25.05
C ASN A 124 36.41 -36.59 23.71
N ILE A 125 36.78 -35.73 22.75
CA ILE A 125 36.25 -35.72 21.37
C ILE A 125 36.29 -37.11 20.71
N LYS A 126 37.16 -38.02 21.17
CA LYS A 126 37.21 -39.42 20.70
C LYS A 126 35.92 -40.21 20.92
N SER A 127 35.10 -39.90 21.95
CA SER A 127 33.82 -40.61 22.15
C SER A 127 32.77 -40.22 21.11
N TRP A 128 32.78 -38.97 20.66
CA TRP A 128 31.85 -38.44 19.66
C TRP A 128 32.15 -38.99 18.26
N VAL A 129 33.43 -39.13 17.91
CA VAL A 129 33.86 -39.79 16.68
C VAL A 129 33.51 -41.29 16.70
N ALA A 130 33.68 -41.96 17.84
CA ALA A 130 33.28 -43.36 18.00
C ALA A 130 31.76 -43.58 17.87
N PHE A 131 30.95 -42.64 18.35
CA PHE A 131 29.49 -42.70 18.21
C PHE A 131 29.02 -42.47 16.77
N GLY A 132 29.63 -41.50 16.07
CA GLY A 132 29.33 -41.22 14.65
C GLY A 132 29.72 -42.37 13.71
N VAL A 133 30.86 -43.03 13.95
CA VAL A 133 31.30 -44.17 13.12
C VAL A 133 30.47 -45.43 13.38
N ARG A 134 30.02 -45.67 14.63
CA ARG A 134 29.15 -46.83 14.94
C ARG A 134 27.76 -46.74 14.32
N HIS A 135 27.22 -45.53 14.11
CA HIS A 135 25.91 -45.35 13.49
C HIS A 135 25.96 -45.45 11.96
N MET A 136 27.14 -45.22 11.35
CA MET A 136 27.34 -45.30 9.90
C MET A 136 27.70 -46.73 9.41
N MET A 137 27.99 -47.67 10.32
CA MET A 137 28.19 -49.10 10.01
C MET A 137 26.97 -49.99 10.31
N ALA A 138 25.85 -49.41 10.76
CA ALA A 138 24.61 -50.13 11.07
C ALA A 138 23.46 -49.83 10.09
N ILE A 139 23.77 -49.33 8.89
CA ILE A 139 22.87 -49.19 7.74
C ILE A 139 23.44 -50.00 6.59
#